data_AF-A0A1W9GHB9-F1
#
_entry.id   AF-A0A1W9GHB9-F1
#
_cell.length_a   1.000
_cell.length_b   1.000
_cell.length_c   1.000
_cell.angle_alpha   90.00
_cell.angle_beta   90.00
_cell.angle_gamma   90.00
#
_symmetry.space_group_name_H-M   'P 1'
#
loop_
_entity.id
_entity.type
_entity.pdbx_description
1 polymer ?
#
loop_
_entity_poly.entity_id
_entity_poly.type
_entity_poly.pdbx_seq_one_letter_code
_entity_poly.pdbx_strand_id
1 'polypeptide(L)'
;MSENGQKVIAAVRRIAAEQPGKTYVAPRTTSYVPQCVYVLNGAASCLVGHGLWDAGLIAADFEDCDFNCTGIEYVDDFEIDRKERTWLAYAQDAQDRGETWSTAVSEADHRAALDAMVNA
;
A
#
# COMPACT_ATOMS: atom_id res chain seq x y z
N MET A 1 9.72 -11.98 -8.03
CA MET A 1 8.88 -10.92 -8.59
C MET A 1 7.68 -11.58 -9.24
N SER A 2 6.48 -11.12 -8.91
CA SER A 2 5.20 -11.67 -9.37
C SER A 2 4.52 -10.71 -10.35
N GLU A 3 3.62 -11.22 -11.19
CA GLU A 3 2.85 -10.36 -12.11
C GLU A 3 1.97 -9.37 -11.34
N ASN A 4 1.25 -9.84 -10.32
CA ASN A 4 0.37 -9.02 -9.50
C ASN A 4 1.16 -7.97 -8.71
N GLY A 5 2.27 -8.35 -8.08
CA GLY A 5 3.09 -7.40 -7.33
C GLY A 5 3.68 -6.30 -8.20
N GLN A 6 4.14 -6.63 -9.41
CA GLN A 6 4.62 -5.61 -10.36
C GLN A 6 3.51 -4.65 -10.80
N LYS A 7 2.29 -5.15 -11.06
CA LYS A 7 1.13 -4.30 -11.39
C LYS A 7 0.79 -3.34 -10.26
N VAL A 8 0.73 -3.84 -9.03
CA VAL A 8 0.42 -3.02 -7.84
C VAL A 8 1.49 -1.96 -7.62
N ILE A 9 2.78 -2.32 -7.64
CA ILE A 9 3.88 -1.36 -7.45
C ILE A 9 3.88 -0.29 -8.55
N ALA A 10 3.66 -0.69 -9.80
CA ALA A 10 3.56 0.26 -10.91
C ALA A 10 2.38 1.24 -10.73
N ALA A 11 1.23 0.74 -10.29
CA ALA A 11 0.07 1.57 -9.97
C ALA A 11 0.37 2.54 -8.81
N VAL A 12 0.92 2.06 -7.69
CA VAL A 12 1.31 2.89 -6.54
C VAL A 12 2.24 4.02 -6.96
N ARG A 13 3.29 3.72 -7.74
CA ARG A 13 4.23 4.74 -8.24
C ARG A 13 3.55 5.77 -9.11
N ARG A 14 2.68 5.34 -10.03
CA ARG A 14 1.92 6.25 -10.90
C ARG A 14 1.01 7.16 -10.09
N ILE A 15 0.23 6.61 -9.15
CA ILE A 15 -0.70 7.36 -8.30
C ILE A 15 0.05 8.38 -7.43
N ALA A 16 1.18 8.00 -6.85
CA ALA A 16 2.04 8.93 -6.12
C ALA A 16 2.62 10.03 -7.02
N ALA A 17 2.95 9.74 -8.28
CA ALA A 17 3.41 10.75 -9.24
C ALA A 17 2.30 11.72 -9.68
N GLU A 18 1.06 11.25 -9.76
CA GLU A 18 -0.12 12.08 -10.06
C GLU A 18 -0.51 12.99 -8.88
N GLN A 19 -0.28 12.55 -7.64
CA GLN A 19 -0.65 13.25 -6.41
C GLN A 19 0.51 13.29 -5.39
N PRO A 20 1.67 13.89 -5.72
CA PRO A 20 2.89 13.75 -4.91
C PRO A 20 2.79 14.35 -3.51
N GLY A 21 2.02 15.44 -3.37
CA GLY A 21 1.81 16.12 -2.07
C GLY A 21 0.64 15.58 -1.25
N LYS A 22 -0.06 14.53 -1.69
CA LYS A 22 -1.18 13.99 -0.93
C LYS A 22 -0.67 13.23 0.28
N THR A 23 -1.24 13.53 1.45
CA THR A 23 -1.06 12.78 2.69
C THR A 23 -2.34 12.00 2.96
N TYR A 24 -2.20 10.75 3.37
CA TYR A 24 -3.35 9.94 3.76
C TYR A 24 -3.87 10.38 5.14
N VAL A 25 -5.18 10.48 5.27
CA VAL A 25 -5.85 10.74 6.54
C VAL A 25 -6.70 9.53 6.86
N ALA A 26 -6.23 8.71 7.79
CA ALA A 26 -6.97 7.53 8.22
C ALA A 26 -8.36 7.92 8.76
N PRO A 27 -9.41 7.16 8.43
CA PRO A 27 -10.73 7.39 9.00
C PRO A 27 -10.66 7.24 10.53
N ARG A 28 -11.47 8.02 11.24
CA ARG A 28 -11.61 7.86 12.69
C ARG A 28 -12.31 6.53 12.97
N THR A 29 -11.54 5.51 13.32
CA THR A 29 -12.08 4.24 13.81
C THR A 29 -12.22 4.28 15.33
N THR A 30 -13.00 3.37 15.90
CA THR A 30 -13.12 3.19 17.36
C THR A 30 -11.85 2.61 18.01
N SER A 31 -10.90 2.18 17.19
CA SER A 31 -9.59 1.68 17.62
C SER A 31 -8.68 2.87 17.90
N TYR A 32 -7.95 2.84 19.02
CA TYR A 32 -7.05 3.93 19.47
C TYR A 32 -5.86 4.20 18.53
N VAL A 33 -5.68 3.39 17.48
CA VAL A 33 -4.65 3.58 16.46
C VAL A 33 -5.35 3.74 15.10
N PRO A 34 -5.20 4.89 14.43
CA PRO A 34 -5.69 5.05 13.06
C PRO A 34 -4.99 4.03 12.15
N GLN A 35 -5.74 3.27 11.35
CA GLN A 35 -5.21 2.26 10.44
C GLN A 35 -5.50 2.66 8.98
N CYS A 36 -4.57 2.35 8.07
CA CYS A 36 -4.83 2.33 6.61
C CYS A 36 -6.10 1.51 6.38
N VAL A 37 -7.00 1.99 5.53
CA VAL A 37 -8.06 1.18 4.96
C VAL A 37 -7.90 1.16 3.46
N TYR A 38 -7.95 -0.02 2.84
CA TYR A 38 -7.73 -0.14 1.41
C TYR A 38 -8.92 0.40 0.61
N VAL A 39 -10.14 0.11 1.06
CA VAL A 39 -11.40 0.59 0.50
C VAL A 39 -12.21 1.30 1.58
N LEU A 40 -12.79 2.46 1.22
CA LEU A 40 -13.67 3.24 2.07
C LEU A 40 -14.74 3.93 1.22
N ASN A 41 -16.00 3.82 1.61
CA ASN A 41 -17.16 4.32 0.88
C ASN A 41 -17.19 3.85 -0.60
N GLY A 42 -16.91 2.57 -0.83
CA GLY A 42 -16.96 1.93 -2.15
C GLY A 42 -15.85 2.33 -3.11
N ALA A 43 -14.78 2.98 -2.62
CA ALA A 43 -13.64 3.40 -3.44
C ALA A 43 -12.31 3.15 -2.72
N ALA A 44 -11.23 3.02 -3.49
CA ALA A 44 -9.88 2.96 -2.95
C ALA A 44 -9.54 4.21 -2.11
N SER A 45 -8.88 4.00 -0.98
CA SER A 45 -8.70 5.03 0.06
C SER A 45 -7.22 5.35 0.33
N CYS A 46 -6.46 4.41 0.89
CA CYS A 46 -5.02 4.61 1.09
C CYS A 46 -4.21 4.32 -0.19
N LEU A 47 -2.95 4.77 -0.24
CA LEU A 47 -2.07 4.68 -1.41
C LEU A 47 -1.92 3.24 -1.92
N VAL A 48 -1.66 2.30 -1.02
CA VAL A 48 -1.58 0.87 -1.35
C VAL A 48 -2.95 0.34 -1.81
N GLY A 49 -4.04 0.79 -1.19
CA GLY A 49 -5.41 0.49 -1.62
C GLY A 49 -5.69 0.92 -3.06
N HIS A 50 -5.25 2.13 -3.44
CA HIS A 50 -5.32 2.59 -4.82
C HIS A 50 -4.50 1.71 -5.77
N GLY A 51 -3.31 1.27 -5.35
CA GLY A 51 -2.49 0.34 -6.14
C GLY A 51 -3.16 -1.02 -6.36
N LEU A 52 -3.74 -1.60 -5.31
CA LEU A 52 -4.46 -2.89 -5.38
C LEU A 52 -5.72 -2.77 -6.25
N TRP A 53 -6.46 -1.69 -6.11
CA TRP A 53 -7.67 -1.41 -6.88
C TRP A 53 -7.38 -1.27 -8.37
N ASP A 54 -6.40 -0.45 -8.73
CA ASP A 54 -6.01 -0.25 -10.14
C ASP A 54 -5.38 -1.50 -10.76
N ALA A 55 -4.81 -2.40 -9.94
CA ALA A 55 -4.35 -3.71 -10.38
C ALA A 55 -5.48 -4.74 -10.54
N GLY A 56 -6.72 -4.41 -10.14
CA GLY A 56 -7.88 -5.29 -10.21
C GLY A 56 -7.91 -6.39 -9.15
N LEU A 57 -7.17 -6.23 -8.05
CA LEU A 57 -7.06 -7.22 -6.97
C LEU A 57 -8.09 -7.02 -5.86
N ILE A 58 -8.62 -5.80 -5.74
CA ILE A 58 -9.71 -5.45 -4.82
C ILE A 58 -10.74 -4.60 -5.56
N ALA A 59 -11.97 -4.60 -5.06
CA ALA A 59 -13.07 -3.77 -5.54
C ALA A 59 -13.91 -3.27 -4.36
N ALA A 60 -15.07 -2.67 -4.64
CA ALA A 60 -15.90 -2.04 -3.61
C ALA A 60 -16.33 -2.99 -2.48
N ASP A 61 -16.57 -4.26 -2.80
CA ASP A 61 -16.93 -5.33 -1.87
C ASP A 61 -15.80 -5.69 -0.89
N PHE A 62 -14.56 -5.30 -1.18
CA PHE A 62 -13.44 -5.46 -0.27
C PHE A 62 -13.57 -4.58 0.99
N GLU A 63 -14.44 -3.57 0.98
CA GLU A 63 -14.69 -2.73 2.16
C GLU A 63 -15.15 -3.53 3.38
N ASP A 64 -15.94 -4.58 3.15
CA ASP A 64 -16.49 -5.47 4.18
C ASP A 64 -15.54 -6.64 4.54
N CYS A 65 -14.35 -6.69 3.94
CA CYS A 65 -13.37 -7.73 4.20
C CYS A 65 -12.58 -7.45 5.50
N ASP A 66 -12.35 -8.48 6.33
CA ASP A 66 -11.51 -8.37 7.53
C ASP A 66 -10.07 -7.91 7.21
N PHE A 67 -9.62 -8.11 5.98
CA PHE A 67 -8.30 -7.68 5.52
C PHE A 67 -8.24 -6.22 5.07
N ASN A 68 -9.36 -5.49 5.04
CA ASN A 68 -9.42 -4.10 4.57
C ASN A 68 -8.54 -3.13 5.38
N CYS A 69 -8.28 -3.43 6.65
CA CYS A 69 -7.38 -2.66 7.52
C CYS A 69 -6.13 -3.44 7.97
N THR A 70 -5.87 -4.60 7.36
CA THR A 70 -4.73 -5.44 7.70
C THR A 70 -3.50 -5.02 6.91
N GLY A 71 -2.31 -5.01 7.53
CA GLY A 71 -1.06 -4.73 6.83
C GLY A 71 -0.82 -5.69 5.66
N ILE A 72 -0.36 -5.17 4.52
CA ILE A 72 -0.22 -5.92 3.26
C ILE A 72 0.75 -7.10 3.38
N GLU A 73 1.69 -7.05 4.33
CA GLU A 73 2.60 -8.13 4.65
C GLU A 73 1.90 -9.40 5.17
N TYR A 74 0.68 -9.27 5.71
CA TYR A 74 -0.12 -10.37 6.24
C TYR A 74 -1.18 -10.88 5.27
N VAL A 75 -1.30 -10.31 4.06
CA VAL A 75 -2.28 -10.75 3.05
C VAL A 75 -1.60 -11.68 2.04
N ASP A 76 -1.98 -12.96 2.04
CA ASP A 76 -1.44 -13.97 1.12
C ASP A 76 -2.24 -14.14 -0.18
N ASP A 77 -3.50 -13.69 -0.20
CA ASP A 77 -4.47 -14.00 -1.27
C ASP A 77 -4.19 -13.30 -2.61
N PHE A 78 -3.28 -12.32 -2.65
CA PHE A 78 -2.99 -11.54 -3.85
C PHE A 78 -1.89 -12.12 -4.77
N GLU A 79 -1.29 -13.25 -4.38
CA GLU A 79 -0.19 -13.89 -5.12
C GLU A 79 1.00 -12.92 -5.37
N ILE A 80 1.27 -12.04 -4.39
CA ILE A 80 2.37 -11.06 -4.45
C ILE A 80 3.65 -11.67 -3.86
N ASP A 81 4.76 -11.56 -4.60
CA ASP A 81 6.09 -12.00 -4.15
C ASP A 81 6.47 -11.34 -2.82
N ARG A 82 7.18 -12.08 -1.97
CA ARG A 82 7.62 -11.58 -0.66
C ARG A 82 8.33 -10.23 -0.73
N LYS A 83 9.24 -10.03 -1.69
CA LYS A 83 9.99 -8.75 -1.81
C LYS A 83 9.08 -7.60 -2.20
N GLU A 84 8.07 -7.87 -3.02
CA GLU A 84 7.08 -6.88 -3.44
C GLU A 84 6.13 -6.53 -2.29
N ARG A 85 5.70 -7.52 -1.50
CA ARG A 85 4.96 -7.29 -0.26
C ARG A 85 5.75 -6.44 0.74
N THR A 86 7.04 -6.73 0.90
CA THR A 86 7.93 -5.93 1.77
C THR A 86 8.01 -4.48 1.27
N TRP A 87 8.16 -4.26 -0.04
CA TRP A 87 8.15 -2.90 -0.60
C TRP A 87 6.81 -2.18 -0.33
N LEU A 88 5.68 -2.86 -0.53
CA LEU A 88 4.34 -2.30 -0.28
C LEU A 88 4.14 -1.97 1.20
N ALA A 89 4.64 -2.82 2.11
CA ALA A 89 4.60 -2.58 3.55
C ALA A 89 5.40 -1.34 3.95
N TYR A 90 6.57 -1.11 3.33
CA TYR A 90 7.33 0.13 3.57
C TYR A 90 6.61 1.38 3.08
N ALA A 91 5.94 1.32 1.92
CA ALA A 91 5.13 2.43 1.43
C ALA A 91 3.94 2.71 2.37
N GLN A 92 3.29 1.66 2.88
CA GLN A 92 2.19 1.78 3.84
C GLN A 92 2.67 2.38 5.17
N ASP A 93 3.78 1.90 5.75
CA ASP A 93 4.34 2.44 6.99
C ASP A 93 4.69 3.93 6.89
N ALA A 94 5.35 4.33 5.79
CA ALA A 94 5.69 5.74 5.59
C ALA A 94 4.43 6.62 5.47
N GLN A 95 3.44 6.18 4.71
CA GLN A 95 2.16 6.87 4.63
C GLN A 95 1.47 6.97 6.00
N ASP A 96 1.42 5.89 6.77
CA ASP A 96 0.71 5.83 8.06
C ASP A 96 1.38 6.71 9.13
N ARG A 97 2.66 7.06 8.94
CA ARG A 97 3.37 8.10 9.69
C ARG A 97 3.06 9.54 9.26
N GLY A 98 2.17 9.73 8.28
CA GLY A 98 1.73 11.03 7.79
C GLY A 98 2.58 11.60 6.66
N GLU A 99 3.48 10.81 6.07
CA GLU A 99 4.27 11.25 4.92
C GLU A 99 3.40 11.45 3.67
N THR A 100 3.89 12.30 2.76
CA THR A 100 3.24 12.43 1.45
C THR A 100 3.45 11.17 0.62
N TRP A 101 2.57 10.93 -0.34
CA TRP A 101 2.65 9.75 -1.21
C TRP A 101 3.96 9.65 -1.99
N SER A 102 4.52 10.77 -2.46
CA SER A 102 5.85 10.75 -3.11
C SER A 102 6.96 10.33 -2.15
N THR A 103 6.91 10.79 -0.89
CA THR A 103 7.89 10.44 0.14
C THR A 103 7.76 8.97 0.53
N ALA A 104 6.53 8.47 0.68
CA ALA A 104 6.26 7.07 0.97
C ALA A 104 6.85 6.12 -0.09
N VAL A 105 6.70 6.46 -1.39
CA VAL A 105 7.32 5.70 -2.48
C VAL A 105 8.85 5.76 -2.44
N SER A 106 9.41 6.94 -2.22
CA SER A 106 10.86 7.14 -2.15
C SER A 106 11.49 6.36 -1.00
N GLU A 107 10.80 6.30 0.14
CA GLU A 107 11.25 5.53 1.30
C GLU A 107 11.18 4.02 1.03
N ALA A 108 10.10 3.54 0.41
CA ALA A 108 9.98 2.13 0.01
C ALA A 108 11.10 1.72 -0.96
N ASP A 109 11.41 2.55 -1.96
CA ASP A 109 12.51 2.33 -2.88
C ASP A 109 13.87 2.30 -2.17
N HIS A 110 14.12 3.23 -1.25
CA HIS A 110 15.35 3.28 -0.48
C HIS A 110 15.55 2.04 0.40
N ARG A 111 14.52 1.64 1.15
CA ARG A 111 14.59 0.48 2.05
C ARG A 111 14.74 -0.84 1.27
N ALA A 112 14.01 -1.00 0.16
CA ALA A 112 14.15 -2.19 -0.68
C ALA A 112 15.56 -2.29 -1.31
N ALA A 113 16.19 -1.15 -1.64
CA ALA A 113 17.58 -1.14 -2.09
C ALA A 113 18.56 -1.56 -0.98
N LEU A 114 18.36 -1.08 0.25
CA LEU A 114 19.18 -1.51 1.41
C LEU A 114 19.03 -3.00 1.69
N ASP A 115 17.82 -3.54 1.67
CA ASP A 115 17.57 -4.97 1.89
C ASP A 115 18.24 -5.84 0.82
N ALA A 116 18.28 -5.37 -0.43
CA ALA A 116 18.99 -6.04 -1.51
C ALA A 116 20.51 -6.05 -1.30
N MET A 117 21.07 -5.02 -0.65
CA MET A 117 22.51 -4.96 -0.33
C MET A 117 22.91 -5.82 0.86
N VAL A 118 22.03 -5.99 1.85
CA VAL A 118 22.31 -6.79 3.05
C VAL A 118 22.16 -8.30 2.78
N ASN A 119 21.27 -8.68 1.84
CA ASN A 119 20.96 -10.07 1.53
C ASN A 119 21.57 -10.56 0.19
N ALA A 120 22.57 -9.85 -0.35
CA ALA A 120 23.35 -10.23 -1.54
C ALA A 120 24.65 -10.95 -1.13
#